data_AF-A0A2N2WLY1-F1
#
_entry.id   AF-A0A2N2WLY1-F1
#
_cell.length_a   1.000
_cell.length_b   1.000
_cell.length_c   1.000
_cell.angle_alpha   90.00
_cell.angle_beta   90.00
_cell.angle_gamma   90.00
#
_symmetry.space_group_name_H-M   'P 1'
#
loop_
_entity.id
_entity.type
_entity.pdbx_description
1 polymer ?
#
loop_
_entity_poly.entity_id
_entity_poly.type
_entity_poly.pdbx_seq_one_letter_code
_entity_poly.pdbx_strand_id
1 'polypeptide(L)'
;MFCAKIFHNFVKPKQKPMKTIIKASFIFAVVAALFSGCKKGENDPFLSLKSRTSRLSKEWKLVSADYTETFSSTGSVDYYSSTHYTYDGAEMNESNSTTIGTNTTTSTDSYLYSINVEFTKEGSFEQTISSDGITSVGAGYWTWIHKIKDQELSNKEAVILTYASGTSNSTLTGTSINPDQIMVIDKLSSSELVVIYDYKETTTDGDVLTQTGTMTFQEK
;
A
#
# COMPACT_ATOMS: atom_id res chain seq x y z
N MET A 1 -33.90 81.29 -11.53
CA MET A 1 -35.00 80.36 -11.19
C MET A 1 -34.69 79.03 -11.87
N PHE A 2 -34.39 78.02 -11.05
CA PHE A 2 -33.88 76.69 -11.41
C PHE A 2 -34.94 75.83 -12.12
N CYS A 3 -34.53 75.02 -13.11
CA CYS A 3 -35.05 73.65 -13.27
C CYS A 3 -34.25 72.88 -14.36
N ALA A 4 -33.24 72.12 -13.94
CA ALA A 4 -32.52 71.18 -14.80
C ALA A 4 -33.15 69.77 -14.67
N LYS A 5 -33.75 69.26 -15.75
CA LYS A 5 -34.29 67.89 -15.85
C LYS A 5 -33.16 66.91 -16.18
N ILE A 6 -32.77 66.08 -15.22
CA ILE A 6 -31.87 64.94 -15.42
C ILE A 6 -32.71 63.74 -15.86
N PHE A 7 -32.62 63.35 -17.14
CA PHE A 7 -33.20 62.12 -17.66
C PHE A 7 -32.26 60.93 -17.36
N HIS A 8 -32.65 60.06 -16.44
CA HIS A 8 -32.00 58.76 -16.22
C HIS A 8 -32.50 57.75 -17.27
N ASN A 9 -31.66 57.42 -18.25
CA ASN A 9 -31.90 56.29 -19.16
C ASN A 9 -31.57 54.98 -18.45
N PHE A 10 -32.61 54.30 -17.95
CA PHE A 10 -32.51 52.92 -17.47
C PHE A 10 -32.38 51.95 -18.65
N VAL A 11 -31.16 51.49 -18.93
CA VAL A 11 -30.89 50.37 -19.84
C VAL A 11 -31.34 49.08 -19.15
N LYS A 12 -32.39 48.44 -19.64
CA LYS A 12 -32.84 47.12 -19.13
C LYS A 12 -31.85 46.03 -19.56
N PRO A 13 -31.29 45.23 -18.64
CA PRO A 13 -30.41 44.12 -19.00
C PRO A 13 -31.21 43.01 -19.70
N LYS A 14 -30.74 42.57 -20.87
CA LYS A 14 -31.28 41.41 -21.59
C LYS A 14 -31.03 40.14 -20.75
N GLN A 15 -32.09 39.55 -20.21
CA GLN A 15 -32.02 38.24 -19.57
C GLN A 15 -31.72 37.16 -20.62
N LYS A 16 -30.55 36.50 -20.48
CA LYS A 16 -30.21 35.29 -21.25
C LYS A 16 -31.08 34.11 -20.77
N PRO A 17 -31.56 33.23 -21.67
CA PRO A 17 -32.45 32.12 -21.32
C PRO A 17 -31.73 31.11 -20.39
N MET A 18 -32.19 31.04 -19.14
CA MET A 18 -31.63 30.24 -18.03
C MET A 18 -31.98 28.73 -18.09
N LYS A 19 -32.53 28.23 -19.20
CA LYS A 19 -33.12 26.87 -19.28
C LYS A 19 -32.10 25.76 -19.56
N THR A 20 -30.86 26.10 -19.95
CA THR A 20 -29.84 25.10 -20.35
C THR A 20 -28.93 24.68 -19.19
N ILE A 21 -28.73 25.54 -18.17
CA ILE A 21 -27.78 25.29 -17.08
C ILE A 21 -28.28 24.19 -16.12
N ILE A 22 -29.60 24.08 -15.93
CA ILE A 22 -30.21 23.09 -15.03
C ILE A 22 -30.00 21.65 -15.54
N LYS A 23 -29.96 21.43 -16.87
CA LYS A 23 -29.75 20.10 -17.46
C LYS A 23 -28.30 19.60 -17.28
N ALA A 24 -27.32 20.50 -17.33
CA ALA A 24 -25.91 20.14 -17.18
C ALA A 24 -25.56 19.72 -15.74
N SER A 25 -26.16 20.37 -14.74
CA SER A 25 -25.93 20.04 -13.33
C SER A 25 -26.47 18.65 -12.93
N PHE A 26 -27.61 18.23 -13.51
CA PHE A 26 -28.18 16.91 -13.24
C PHE A 26 -27.33 15.77 -13.83
N ILE A 27 -26.79 15.95 -15.04
CA ILE A 27 -25.89 14.96 -15.66
C ILE A 27 -24.62 14.79 -14.82
N PHE A 28 -24.05 15.88 -14.30
CA PHE A 28 -22.86 15.81 -13.44
C PHE A 28 -23.12 15.04 -12.14
N ALA A 29 -24.29 15.23 -11.51
CA ALA A 29 -24.67 14.50 -10.29
C ALA A 29 -24.86 13.00 -10.53
N VAL A 30 -25.48 12.61 -11.66
CA VAL A 30 -25.66 11.19 -12.04
C VAL A 30 -24.30 10.54 -12.33
N VAL A 31 -23.42 11.24 -13.04
CA VAL A 31 -22.07 10.76 -13.35
C VAL A 31 -21.24 10.59 -12.07
N ALA A 32 -21.31 11.53 -11.12
CA ALA A 32 -20.60 11.41 -9.84
C ALA A 32 -21.09 10.22 -8.98
N ALA A 33 -22.40 9.93 -9.00
CA ALA A 33 -22.98 8.80 -8.26
C ALA A 33 -22.61 7.43 -8.86
N LEU A 34 -22.26 7.36 -10.14
CA LEU A 34 -21.78 6.12 -10.77
C LEU A 34 -20.32 5.79 -10.43
N PHE A 35 -19.54 6.77 -9.95
CA PHE A 35 -18.13 6.57 -9.60
C PHE A 35 -17.88 6.12 -8.15
N SER A 36 -18.87 6.20 -7.26
CA SER A 36 -18.69 5.77 -5.85
C SER A 36 -18.56 4.25 -5.66
N GLY A 37 -18.88 3.43 -6.66
CA GLY A 37 -18.85 1.97 -6.57
C GLY A 37 -17.59 1.27 -7.11
N CYS A 38 -16.61 2.01 -7.63
CA CYS A 38 -15.45 1.43 -8.33
C CYS A 38 -14.10 1.70 -7.64
N LYS A 39 -14.09 1.87 -6.32
CA LYS A 39 -12.82 1.93 -5.59
C LYS A 39 -12.24 0.52 -5.47
N LYS A 40 -11.03 0.34 -5.99
CA LYS A 40 -10.25 -0.91 -5.93
C LYS A 40 -9.34 -1.01 -4.69
N GLY A 41 -9.41 -0.01 -3.81
CA GLY A 41 -8.77 0.03 -2.50
C GLY A 41 -9.50 1.05 -1.63
N GLU A 42 -9.57 0.82 -0.32
CA GLU A 42 -10.31 1.68 0.60
C GLU A 42 -9.73 3.10 0.62
N ASN A 43 -8.40 3.19 0.58
CA ASN A 43 -7.63 4.42 0.70
C ASN A 43 -7.09 4.95 -0.64
N ASP A 44 -7.55 4.39 -1.77
CA ASP A 44 -7.15 4.83 -3.11
C ASP A 44 -7.69 6.24 -3.45
N PRO A 45 -6.96 7.04 -4.26
CA PRO A 45 -7.45 8.34 -4.74
C PRO A 45 -8.82 8.21 -5.42
N PHE A 46 -9.73 9.14 -5.12
CA PHE A 46 -11.10 9.12 -5.64
C PHE A 46 -11.16 9.12 -7.17
N LEU A 47 -10.23 9.81 -7.83
CA LEU A 47 -10.10 9.83 -9.28
C LEU A 47 -8.61 9.77 -9.64
N SER A 48 -8.24 8.80 -10.48
CA SER A 48 -6.94 8.78 -11.14
C SER A 48 -7.12 8.58 -12.64
N LEU A 49 -6.44 9.39 -13.44
CA LEU A 49 -6.37 9.21 -14.90
C LEU A 49 -5.33 8.16 -15.30
N LYS A 50 -4.44 7.79 -14.37
CA LYS A 50 -3.44 6.75 -14.59
C LYS A 50 -4.02 5.40 -14.21
N SER A 51 -3.75 4.38 -15.03
CA SER A 51 -4.06 3.00 -14.67
C SER A 51 -3.30 2.62 -13.40
N ARG A 52 -3.83 1.65 -12.64
CA ARG A 52 -3.17 1.17 -11.43
C ARG A 52 -1.82 0.52 -11.73
N THR A 53 -1.70 -0.25 -12.80
CA THR A 53 -0.40 -0.71 -13.32
C THR A 53 0.55 0.45 -13.57
N SER A 54 0.12 1.53 -14.24
CA SER A 54 1.00 2.70 -14.46
C SER A 54 1.33 3.47 -13.18
N ARG A 55 0.53 3.34 -12.12
CA ARG A 55 0.86 3.89 -10.80
C ARG A 55 1.89 3.01 -10.12
N LEU A 56 1.73 1.68 -10.14
CA LEU A 56 2.66 0.73 -9.54
C LEU A 56 4.03 0.69 -10.24
N SER A 57 4.05 0.73 -11.57
CA SER A 57 5.26 0.58 -12.39
C SER A 57 6.18 1.80 -12.31
N LYS A 58 6.91 1.91 -11.20
CA LYS A 58 7.81 3.00 -10.80
C LYS A 58 8.88 2.45 -9.85
N GLU A 59 9.86 3.30 -9.52
CA GLU A 59 10.76 3.10 -8.40
C GLU A 59 10.13 3.62 -7.10
N TRP A 60 10.12 2.77 -6.08
CA TRP A 60 9.53 3.02 -4.77
C TRP A 60 10.59 2.86 -3.70
N LYS A 61 10.69 3.84 -2.81
CA LYS A 61 11.56 3.79 -1.63
C LYS A 61 10.70 3.68 -0.37
N LEU A 62 11.03 2.76 0.52
CA LEU A 62 10.41 2.67 1.85
C LEU A 62 10.71 3.95 2.63
N VAL A 63 9.67 4.56 3.21
CA VAL A 63 9.79 5.78 4.02
C VAL A 63 9.25 5.59 5.43
N SER A 64 8.35 4.64 5.65
CA SER A 64 7.95 4.23 6.99
C SER A 64 7.46 2.79 7.03
N ALA A 65 7.60 2.16 8.19
CA ALA A 65 7.01 0.86 8.49
C ALA A 65 6.55 0.85 9.94
N ASP A 66 5.47 0.15 10.21
CA ASP A 66 4.94 -0.10 11.55
C ASP A 66 4.19 -1.44 11.48
N TYR A 67 4.84 -2.50 11.97
CA TYR A 67 4.24 -3.83 11.96
C TYR A 67 4.73 -4.69 13.12
N THR A 68 3.94 -5.71 13.46
CA THR A 68 4.21 -6.66 14.52
C THR A 68 4.17 -8.07 13.97
N GLU A 69 5.19 -8.85 14.28
CA GLU A 69 5.21 -10.29 14.15
C GLU A 69 4.99 -10.93 15.51
N THR A 70 4.15 -11.97 15.58
CA THR A 70 4.04 -12.80 16.79
C THR A 70 4.09 -14.26 16.43
N PHE A 71 4.75 -15.04 17.27
CA PHE A 71 4.75 -16.49 17.19
C PHE A 71 4.28 -17.07 18.52
N SER A 72 3.41 -18.08 18.48
CA SER A 72 2.96 -18.81 19.67
C SER A 72 2.99 -20.30 19.42
N SER A 73 3.49 -21.06 20.39
CA SER A 73 3.50 -22.52 20.39
C SER A 73 2.94 -23.03 21.72
N THR A 74 2.00 -23.97 21.64
CA THR A 74 1.43 -24.63 22.82
C THR A 74 1.95 -26.06 22.90
N GLY A 75 2.64 -26.40 23.99
CA GLY A 75 3.24 -27.72 24.18
C GLY A 75 3.40 -28.05 25.66
N SER A 76 4.45 -28.82 26.00
CA SER A 76 4.78 -29.10 27.41
C SER A 76 5.16 -27.81 28.19
N VAL A 77 5.64 -26.80 27.48
CA VAL A 77 5.90 -25.45 27.99
C VAL A 77 5.42 -24.48 26.92
N ASP A 78 4.55 -23.54 27.31
CA ASP A 78 4.07 -22.52 26.38
C ASP A 78 5.20 -21.57 25.99
N TYR A 79 5.28 -21.27 24.70
CA TYR A 79 6.21 -20.31 24.12
C TYR A 79 5.44 -19.23 23.37
N TYR A 80 5.81 -17.97 23.61
CA TYR A 80 5.29 -16.83 22.88
C TYR A 80 6.42 -15.86 22.58
N SER A 81 6.49 -15.35 21.35
CA SER A 81 7.31 -14.21 20.98
C SER A 81 6.49 -13.15 20.26
N SER A 82 6.85 -11.90 20.46
CA SER A 82 6.29 -10.73 19.79
C SER A 82 7.42 -9.79 19.45
N THR A 83 7.51 -9.41 18.18
CA THR A 83 8.48 -8.46 17.68
C THR A 83 7.76 -7.31 16.99
N HIS A 84 7.97 -6.10 17.49
CA HIS A 84 7.41 -4.89 16.90
C HIS A 84 8.50 -4.11 16.16
N TYR A 85 8.21 -3.77 14.91
CA TYR A 85 9.13 -3.10 13.98
C TYR A 85 8.59 -1.71 13.65
N THR A 86 9.46 -0.70 13.77
CA THR A 86 9.18 0.66 13.29
C THR A 86 10.33 1.17 12.45
N TYR A 87 10.00 1.81 11.33
CA TYR A 87 10.98 2.41 10.42
C TYR A 87 10.63 3.86 10.13
N ASP A 88 11.63 4.73 10.20
CA ASP A 88 11.47 6.19 10.08
C ASP A 88 12.06 6.79 8.79
N GLY A 89 12.49 5.94 7.86
CA GLY A 89 13.16 6.36 6.63
C GLY A 89 14.68 6.25 6.66
N ALA A 90 15.27 5.92 7.81
CA ALA A 90 16.71 5.69 7.96
C ALA A 90 17.04 4.42 8.77
N GLU A 91 16.43 4.27 9.95
CA GLU A 91 16.72 3.17 10.89
C GLU A 91 15.48 2.32 11.12
N MET A 92 15.68 1.00 11.21
CA MET A 92 14.67 0.06 11.69
C MET A 92 14.90 -0.15 13.18
N ASN A 93 13.87 0.11 13.97
CA ASN A 93 13.85 -0.16 15.41
C ASN A 93 13.01 -1.41 15.66
N GLU A 94 13.57 -2.33 16.43
CA GLU A 94 12.97 -3.63 16.76
C GLU A 94 12.77 -3.72 18.28
N SER A 95 11.55 -4.07 18.71
CA SER A 95 11.22 -4.33 20.12
C SER A 95 10.71 -5.75 20.27
N ASN A 96 11.50 -6.59 20.93
CA ASN A 96 11.24 -8.00 21.13
C ASN A 96 10.70 -8.28 22.53
N SER A 97 9.74 -9.18 22.64
CA SER A 97 9.28 -9.78 23.89
C SER A 97 9.11 -11.29 23.71
N THR A 98 9.77 -12.08 24.56
CA THR A 98 9.69 -13.54 24.55
C THR A 98 9.24 -14.04 25.91
N THR A 99 8.23 -14.90 25.93
CA THR A 99 7.68 -15.53 27.13
C THR A 99 7.82 -17.06 27.03
N ILE A 100 8.42 -17.66 28.05
CA ILE A 100 8.57 -19.12 28.19
C ILE A 100 7.98 -19.51 29.54
N GLY A 101 6.84 -20.20 29.53
CA GLY A 101 6.04 -20.43 30.73
C GLY A 101 5.61 -19.11 31.38
N THR A 102 6.11 -18.80 32.57
CA THR A 102 5.80 -17.54 33.29
C THR A 102 6.89 -16.47 33.19
N ASN A 103 8.00 -16.76 32.51
CA ASN A 103 9.14 -15.85 32.44
C ASN A 103 9.10 -15.06 31.14
N THR A 104 9.19 -13.74 31.23
CA THR A 104 9.22 -12.84 30.07
C THR A 104 10.55 -12.09 30.03
N THR A 105 11.16 -12.04 28.85
CA THR A 105 12.33 -11.21 28.53
C THR A 105 11.97 -10.22 27.44
N THR A 106 12.63 -9.05 27.46
CA THR A 106 12.45 -8.01 26.45
C THR A 106 13.79 -7.47 26.00
N SER A 107 13.91 -7.12 24.72
CA SER A 107 15.08 -6.43 24.17
C SER A 107 14.66 -5.43 23.10
N THR A 108 15.53 -4.46 22.85
CA THR A 108 15.36 -3.47 21.79
C THR A 108 16.65 -3.37 20.99
N ASP A 109 16.54 -3.24 19.67
CA ASP A 109 17.66 -3.05 18.76
C ASP A 109 17.34 -1.97 17.71
N SER A 110 18.36 -1.36 17.13
CA SER A 110 18.23 -0.43 16.01
C SER A 110 19.37 -0.61 15.00
N TYR A 111 19.02 -0.63 13.72
CA TYR A 111 19.96 -0.83 12.63
C TYR A 111 19.62 0.00 11.40
N LEU A 112 20.65 0.31 10.60
CA LEU A 112 20.45 1.01 9.34
C LEU A 112 19.70 0.10 8.37
N TYR A 113 18.61 0.61 7.80
CA TYR A 113 17.73 -0.19 6.95
C TYR A 113 17.22 0.60 5.75
N SER A 114 17.05 -0.06 4.61
CA SER A 114 16.32 0.51 3.48
C SER A 114 15.77 -0.57 2.55
N ILE A 115 14.65 -0.26 1.91
CA ILE A 115 14.11 -1.03 0.79
C ILE A 115 13.86 -0.08 -0.38
N ASN A 116 14.37 -0.43 -1.54
CA ASN A 116 13.99 0.15 -2.82
C ASN A 116 13.44 -0.96 -3.70
N VAL A 117 12.34 -0.71 -4.39
CA VAL A 117 11.75 -1.65 -5.35
C VAL A 117 11.31 -0.91 -6.61
N GLU A 118 11.72 -1.41 -7.76
CA GLU A 118 11.30 -0.92 -9.07
C GLU A 118 10.37 -1.94 -9.71
N PHE A 119 9.18 -1.50 -10.14
CA PHE A 119 8.28 -2.30 -10.96
C PHE A 119 8.28 -1.78 -12.40
N THR A 120 8.42 -2.67 -13.37
CA THR A 120 8.25 -2.33 -14.79
C THR A 120 6.80 -2.51 -15.21
N LYS A 121 6.40 -1.99 -16.37
CA LYS A 121 5.04 -2.20 -16.92
C LYS A 121 4.87 -3.59 -17.51
N GLU A 122 5.98 -4.21 -17.85
CA GLU A 122 6.11 -5.51 -18.50
C GLU A 122 5.98 -6.67 -17.50
N GLY A 123 5.84 -6.36 -16.20
CA GLY A 123 5.62 -7.37 -15.16
C GLY A 123 6.89 -7.89 -14.52
N SER A 124 8.03 -7.19 -14.65
CA SER A 124 9.25 -7.48 -13.90
C SER A 124 9.44 -6.51 -12.73
N PHE A 125 10.20 -6.93 -11.73
CA PHE A 125 10.63 -6.07 -10.63
C PHE A 125 12.09 -6.31 -10.27
N GLU A 126 12.71 -5.29 -9.67
CA GLU A 126 13.99 -5.37 -8.97
C GLU A 126 13.83 -4.80 -7.57
N GLN A 127 14.43 -5.45 -6.57
CA GLN A 127 14.40 -5.03 -5.19
C GLN A 127 15.81 -5.00 -4.63
N THR A 128 16.14 -3.92 -3.93
CA THR A 128 17.35 -3.80 -3.12
C THR A 128 16.96 -3.60 -1.67
N ILE A 129 17.40 -4.50 -0.81
CA ILE A 129 17.29 -4.39 0.65
C ILE A 129 18.70 -4.16 1.20
N SER A 130 18.86 -3.15 2.05
CA SER A 130 20.09 -2.93 2.82
C SER A 130 19.79 -3.01 4.31
N SER A 131 20.60 -3.77 5.04
CA SER A 131 20.52 -3.92 6.51
C SER A 131 21.94 -3.94 7.06
N ASP A 132 22.29 -2.99 7.93
CA ASP A 132 23.63 -2.86 8.53
C ASP A 132 24.79 -2.97 7.55
N GLY A 133 24.66 -2.29 6.41
CA GLY A 133 25.68 -2.25 5.38
C GLY A 133 25.76 -3.52 4.51
N ILE A 134 25.00 -4.57 4.82
CA ILE A 134 24.81 -5.72 3.96
C ILE A 134 23.70 -5.39 2.96
N THR A 135 23.95 -5.61 1.67
CA THR A 135 22.99 -5.34 0.60
C THR A 135 22.61 -6.64 -0.09
N SER A 136 21.32 -6.88 -0.22
CA SER A 136 20.73 -7.97 -1.00
C SER A 136 19.98 -7.38 -2.19
N VAL A 137 20.20 -7.94 -3.37
CA VAL A 137 19.50 -7.56 -4.59
C VAL A 137 18.75 -8.77 -5.12
N GLY A 138 17.45 -8.63 -5.36
CA GLY A 138 16.61 -9.65 -5.96
C GLY A 138 15.86 -9.09 -7.16
N ALA A 139 15.61 -9.93 -8.15
CA ALA A 139 14.84 -9.57 -9.33
C ALA A 139 13.90 -10.70 -9.71
N GLY A 140 12.78 -10.34 -10.35
CA GLY A 140 11.76 -11.33 -10.66
C GLY A 140 10.60 -10.76 -11.44
N TYR A 141 9.47 -11.45 -11.31
CA TYR A 141 8.21 -11.12 -11.96
C TYR A 141 7.15 -10.79 -10.94
N TRP A 142 6.20 -9.95 -11.34
CA TRP A 142 5.05 -9.60 -10.53
C TRP A 142 3.75 -9.73 -11.31
N THR A 143 2.67 -10.06 -10.61
CA THR A 143 1.33 -10.12 -11.19
C THR A 143 0.26 -9.69 -10.19
N TRP A 144 -0.81 -9.11 -10.71
CA TRP A 144 -1.97 -8.72 -9.90
C TRP A 144 -2.78 -9.94 -9.46
N ILE A 145 -2.98 -10.10 -8.16
CA ILE A 145 -4.07 -10.91 -7.62
C ILE A 145 -5.33 -10.07 -7.64
N HIS A 146 -6.31 -10.54 -8.40
CA HIS A 146 -7.62 -9.92 -8.49
C HIS A 146 -8.55 -10.49 -7.42
N LYS A 147 -9.65 -9.78 -7.15
CA LYS A 147 -10.66 -10.13 -6.15
C LYS A 147 -10.97 -11.63 -6.08
N ILE A 148 -10.63 -12.24 -4.96
CA ILE A 148 -11.04 -13.60 -4.59
C ILE A 148 -12.19 -13.45 -3.59
N LYS A 149 -13.40 -13.92 -3.97
CA LYS A 149 -14.63 -13.67 -3.18
C LYS A 149 -14.59 -14.25 -1.77
N ASP A 150 -13.90 -15.38 -1.61
CA ASP A 150 -13.84 -16.13 -0.35
C ASP A 150 -12.60 -15.78 0.48
N GLN A 151 -11.85 -14.75 0.07
CA GLN A 151 -10.73 -14.20 0.82
C GLN A 151 -11.00 -12.73 1.15
N GLU A 152 -10.35 -12.20 2.18
CA GLU A 152 -10.45 -10.78 2.57
C GLU A 152 -9.82 -9.79 1.55
N LEU A 153 -9.72 -10.21 0.29
CA LEU A 153 -9.39 -9.38 -0.87
C LEU A 153 -10.64 -8.80 -1.56
N SER A 154 -11.81 -8.91 -0.93
CA SER A 154 -13.07 -8.49 -1.56
C SER A 154 -13.09 -7.01 -1.97
N ASN A 155 -12.30 -6.16 -1.31
CA ASN A 155 -12.11 -4.73 -1.62
C ASN A 155 -10.64 -4.31 -1.68
N LYS A 156 -9.70 -5.26 -1.63
CA LYS A 156 -8.25 -5.03 -1.67
C LYS A 156 -7.67 -5.66 -2.94
N GLU A 157 -6.60 -5.09 -3.49
CA GLU A 157 -5.83 -5.72 -4.56
C GLU A 157 -4.45 -6.08 -4.02
N ALA A 158 -3.91 -7.20 -4.45
CA ALA A 158 -2.59 -7.65 -4.04
C ALA A 158 -1.70 -7.91 -5.26
N VAL A 159 -0.39 -7.93 -5.04
CA VAL A 159 0.61 -8.28 -6.04
C VAL A 159 1.38 -9.48 -5.54
N ILE A 160 1.50 -10.52 -6.37
CA ILE A 160 2.45 -11.62 -6.13
C ILE A 160 3.79 -11.19 -6.71
N LEU A 161 4.85 -11.43 -5.96
CA LEU A 161 6.23 -11.38 -6.41
C LEU A 161 6.80 -12.80 -6.48
N THR A 162 7.49 -13.08 -7.57
CA THR A 162 8.21 -14.34 -7.80
C THR A 162 9.63 -14.00 -8.22
N TYR A 163 10.62 -14.28 -7.38
CA TYR A 163 12.03 -14.05 -7.64
C TYR A 163 12.54 -15.07 -8.67
N ALA A 164 13.21 -14.54 -9.70
CA ALA A 164 13.92 -15.32 -10.71
C ALA A 164 15.42 -15.37 -10.43
N SER A 165 15.94 -14.36 -9.72
CA SER A 165 17.33 -14.29 -9.27
C SER A 165 17.44 -13.52 -7.96
N GLY A 166 18.51 -13.81 -7.22
CA GLY A 166 18.84 -13.12 -5.98
C GLY A 166 20.32 -13.26 -5.65
N THR A 167 20.87 -12.20 -5.06
CA THR A 167 22.26 -12.15 -4.59
C THR A 167 22.21 -11.96 -3.08
N SER A 168 22.12 -13.05 -2.34
CA SER A 168 22.16 -13.03 -0.87
C SER A 168 22.72 -14.35 -0.36
N ASN A 169 24.02 -14.38 -0.05
CA ASN A 169 24.83 -15.53 0.44
C ASN A 169 24.69 -16.89 -0.32
N SER A 170 23.81 -16.94 -1.30
CA SER A 170 23.43 -18.05 -2.16
C SER A 170 22.87 -17.42 -3.44
N THR A 171 23.27 -17.95 -4.59
CA THR A 171 22.76 -17.49 -5.89
C THR A 171 21.53 -18.31 -6.22
N LEU A 172 20.36 -17.66 -6.23
CA LEU A 172 19.15 -18.31 -6.73
C LEU A 172 19.18 -18.27 -8.25
N THR A 173 19.25 -19.43 -8.91
CA THR A 173 19.12 -19.55 -10.37
C THR A 173 17.98 -20.52 -10.68
N GLY A 174 16.82 -20.00 -11.08
CA GLY A 174 15.70 -20.84 -11.48
C GLY A 174 14.46 -20.05 -11.86
N THR A 175 13.67 -20.58 -12.79
CA THR A 175 12.33 -20.09 -13.10
C THR A 175 11.33 -20.77 -12.18
N SER A 176 11.39 -20.46 -10.88
CA SER A 176 10.33 -20.88 -9.96
C SER A 176 9.05 -20.11 -10.31
N ILE A 177 7.90 -20.77 -10.21
CA ILE A 177 6.58 -20.14 -10.27
C ILE A 177 5.94 -20.02 -8.89
N ASN A 178 6.67 -20.42 -7.84
CA ASN A 178 6.16 -20.30 -6.48
C ASN A 178 6.09 -18.82 -6.11
N PRO A 179 4.98 -18.36 -5.53
CA PRO A 179 4.91 -17.02 -4.98
C PRO A 179 5.89 -16.93 -3.81
N ASP A 180 6.83 -15.99 -3.87
CA ASP A 180 7.77 -15.77 -2.78
C ASP A 180 7.24 -14.71 -1.81
N GLN A 181 6.48 -13.73 -2.33
CA GLN A 181 5.89 -12.67 -1.52
C GLN A 181 4.53 -12.24 -2.09
N ILE A 182 3.59 -11.92 -1.19
CA ILE A 182 2.33 -11.27 -1.54
C ILE A 182 2.30 -9.90 -0.87
N MET A 183 2.11 -8.84 -1.66
CA MET A 183 1.91 -7.48 -1.16
C MET A 183 0.44 -7.11 -1.28
N VAL A 184 -0.26 -7.01 -0.15
CA VAL A 184 -1.64 -6.50 -0.13
C VAL A 184 -1.60 -4.98 -0.13
N ILE A 185 -2.15 -4.35 -1.18
CA ILE A 185 -2.08 -2.90 -1.35
C ILE A 185 -3.31 -2.23 -0.74
N ASP A 186 -3.08 -1.39 0.26
CA ASP A 186 -4.10 -0.52 0.86
C ASP A 186 -4.38 0.73 0.01
N LYS A 187 -3.30 1.38 -0.39
CA LYS A 187 -3.30 2.63 -1.15
C LYS A 187 -2.22 2.58 -2.21
N LEU A 188 -2.58 2.99 -3.41
CA LEU A 188 -1.61 3.20 -4.48
C LEU A 188 -1.92 4.51 -5.19
N SER A 189 -1.31 5.60 -4.79
CA SER A 189 -1.47 6.90 -5.46
C SER A 189 -0.43 7.10 -6.56
N SER A 190 -0.27 8.32 -7.06
CA SER A 190 0.83 8.62 -7.98
C SER A 190 2.18 8.62 -7.29
N SER A 191 2.28 8.96 -6.00
CA SER A 191 3.55 9.20 -5.30
C SER A 191 3.68 8.44 -3.99
N GLU A 192 2.69 7.62 -3.65
CA GLU A 192 2.64 6.87 -2.39
C GLU A 192 2.02 5.49 -2.62
N LEU A 193 2.68 4.48 -2.09
CA LEU A 193 2.24 3.08 -2.05
C LEU A 193 2.21 2.64 -0.60
N VAL A 194 1.07 2.14 -0.12
CA VAL A 194 0.91 1.58 1.22
C VAL A 194 0.57 0.10 1.09
N VAL A 195 1.39 -0.73 1.72
CA VAL A 195 1.23 -2.19 1.77
C VAL A 195 0.80 -2.57 3.19
N ILE A 196 -0.10 -3.55 3.30
CA ILE A 196 -0.57 -4.12 4.56
C ILE A 196 0.06 -5.50 4.76
N TYR A 197 0.49 -5.75 5.99
CA TYR A 197 0.67 -7.10 6.53
C TYR A 197 -0.60 -7.50 7.26
N ASP A 198 -1.15 -8.63 6.86
CA ASP A 198 -2.27 -9.30 7.51
C ASP A 198 -2.15 -10.79 7.17
N TYR A 199 -1.15 -11.40 7.80
CA TYR A 199 -0.76 -12.79 7.58
C TYR A 199 -1.00 -13.58 8.85
N LYS A 200 -1.57 -14.77 8.69
CA LYS A 200 -1.69 -15.76 9.75
C LYS A 200 -1.44 -17.15 9.19
N GLU A 201 -0.50 -17.85 9.79
CA GLU A 201 -0.23 -19.25 9.54
C GLU A 201 -0.51 -20.05 10.80
N THR A 202 -0.98 -21.28 10.61
CA THR A 202 -1.10 -22.25 11.69
C THR A 202 -0.52 -23.57 11.22
N THR A 203 0.51 -24.06 11.91
CA THR A 203 1.16 -25.32 11.57
C THR A 203 0.28 -26.50 11.99
N THR A 204 0.63 -27.71 11.53
CA THR A 204 -0.04 -28.94 11.96
C THR A 204 0.10 -29.21 13.46
N ASP A 205 1.14 -28.66 14.09
CA ASP A 205 1.42 -28.82 15.51
C ASP A 205 0.68 -27.77 16.37
N GLY A 206 -0.07 -26.87 15.73
CA GLY A 206 -0.85 -25.81 16.38
C GLY A 206 -0.07 -24.52 16.63
N ASP A 207 1.17 -24.43 16.17
CA ASP A 207 1.93 -23.18 16.25
C ASP A 207 1.28 -22.13 15.36
N VAL A 208 1.26 -20.89 15.83
CA VAL A 208 0.64 -19.78 15.11
C VAL A 208 1.68 -18.70 14.89
N LEU A 209 1.86 -18.31 13.64
CA LEU A 209 2.60 -17.11 13.25
C LEU A 209 1.59 -16.08 12.75
N THR A 210 1.68 -14.84 13.23
CA THR A 210 0.92 -13.72 12.67
C THR A 210 1.82 -12.54 12.38
N GLN A 211 1.55 -11.84 11.28
CA GLN A 211 2.16 -10.54 10.97
C GLN A 211 1.04 -9.54 10.67
N THR A 212 1.05 -8.40 11.34
CA THR A 212 0.06 -7.33 11.15
C THR A 212 0.71 -5.97 11.12
N GLY A 213 0.28 -5.09 10.23
CA GLY A 213 0.80 -3.72 10.16
C GLY A 213 0.89 -3.18 8.74
N THR A 214 1.74 -2.18 8.53
CA THR A 214 1.88 -1.50 7.24
C THR A 214 3.30 -1.09 6.90
N MET A 215 3.56 -0.95 5.61
CA MET A 215 4.73 -0.27 5.06
C MET A 215 4.29 0.80 4.07
N THR A 216 4.89 1.98 4.16
CA THR A 216 4.64 3.09 3.24
C THR A 216 5.88 3.38 2.42
N PHE A 217 5.69 3.44 1.11
CA PHE A 217 6.70 3.76 0.13
C PHE A 217 6.34 5.05 -0.60
N GLN A 218 7.37 5.80 -1.01
CA GLN A 218 7.24 6.98 -1.86
C GLN A 218 7.93 6.75 -3.21
N GLU A 219 7.37 7.36 -4.26
CA GLU A 219 8.03 7.42 -5.57
C GLU A 219 9.38 8.14 -5.41
N LYS A 220 10.43 7.56 -5.99
CA LYS A 220 11.78 8.13 -5.97
C LYS A 220 11.98 9.17 -7.08
#